data_AF-A0A8T3YLD2-F1
#
_entry.id   AF-A0A8T3YLD2-F1
#
_cell.length_a   1.000
_cell.length_b   1.000
_cell.length_c   1.000
_cell.angle_alpha   90.00
_cell.angle_beta   90.00
_cell.angle_gamma   90.00
#
_symmetry.space_group_name_H-M   'P 1'
#
loop_
_entity.id
_entity.type
_entity.pdbx_description
1 polymer ?
#
loop_
_entity_poly.entity_id
_entity_poly.type
_entity_poly.pdbx_seq_one_letter_code
_entity_poly.pdbx_strand_id
1 'polypeptide(L)' 'MNEMMRCGLALEDVSEVLEAGFDCSRSARKEGTLERCVKRGKKTLKVVVVKSVNYTLSTDCWILTHVGVF' A
#
# COMPACT_ATOMS: atom_id res chain seq x y z
N MET A 1 -0.12 -4.54 -9.18
CA MET A 1 1.13 -4.69 -9.96
C MET A 1 1.20 -3.70 -11.13
N ASN A 2 0.19 -3.60 -12.01
CA ASN A 2 0.18 -2.62 -13.10
C ASN A 2 0.31 -1.16 -12.65
N GLU A 3 -0.26 -0.79 -11.51
CA GLU A 3 -0.17 0.57 -10.97
C GLU A 3 1.26 0.93 -10.53
N MET A 4 1.98 0.02 -9.87
CA MET A 4 3.38 0.25 -9.49
C MET A 4 4.25 0.52 -10.71
N MET A 5 4.10 -0.29 -11.76
CA MET A 5 4.84 -0.09 -13.02
C MET A 5 4.51 1.25 -13.67
N ARG A 6 3.23 1.65 -13.70
CA ARG A 6 2.79 2.95 -14.22
C ARG A 6 3.37 4.13 -13.42
N CYS A 7 3.53 3.96 -12.11
CA CYS A 7 4.13 4.96 -11.24
C CYS A 7 5.66 4.89 -11.19
N GLY A 8 6.30 3.93 -11.88
CA GLY A 8 7.74 3.72 -11.84
C GLY A 8 8.27 3.30 -10.48
N LEU A 9 7.47 2.54 -9.71
CA LEU A 9 7.77 2.12 -8.35
C LEU A 9 8.16 0.65 -8.28
N ALA A 10 9.09 0.35 -7.38
CA ALA A 10 9.51 -0.98 -7.02
C ALA A 10 8.81 -1.47 -5.73
N LEU A 11 9.01 -2.72 -5.36
CA LEU A 11 8.42 -3.28 -4.13
C LEU A 11 8.99 -2.61 -2.88
N GLU A 12 10.24 -2.19 -2.95
CA GLU A 12 10.96 -1.47 -1.90
C GLU A 12 10.28 -0.13 -1.58
N ASP A 13 9.82 0.59 -2.61
CA ASP A 13 9.05 1.84 -2.41
C ASP A 13 7.74 1.58 -1.67
N VAL A 14 7.09 0.45 -1.97
CA VAL A 14 5.85 0.05 -1.30
C VAL A 14 6.12 -0.31 0.17
N SER A 15 7.21 -1.03 0.45
CA SER A 15 7.63 -1.38 1.82
C SER A 15 7.91 -0.13 2.65
N GLU A 16 8.66 0.83 2.10
CA GLU A 16 8.96 2.11 2.75
C GLU A 16 7.68 2.85 3.16
N VAL A 17 6.69 2.90 2.25
CA VAL A 17 5.40 3.57 2.55
C VAL A 17 4.66 2.85 3.67
N LEU A 18 4.65 1.52 3.67
CA LEU A 18 3.95 0.74 4.70
C LEU A 18 4.59 0.90 6.08
N GLU A 19 5.92 0.90 6.14
CA GLU A 19 6.69 0.98 7.38
C GLU A 19 6.78 2.41 7.93
N ALA A 20 7.22 3.36 7.10
CA ALA A 20 7.57 4.72 7.52
C ALA A 20 6.52 5.78 7.15
N GLY A 21 5.48 5.41 6.39
CA GLY A 21 4.41 6.32 6.01
C GLY A 21 3.57 6.80 7.19
N PHE A 22 2.57 7.62 6.88
CA PHE A 22 1.53 8.06 7.83
C PHE A 22 0.17 7.61 7.34
N ASP A 23 -0.83 7.62 8.22
CA ASP A 23 -2.19 7.27 7.86
C ASP A 23 -2.77 8.30 6.88
N CYS A 24 -3.24 7.82 5.74
CA CYS A 24 -3.81 8.70 4.73
C CYS A 24 -5.05 9.43 5.28
N SER A 25 -5.15 10.74 5.07
CA SER A 25 -6.20 11.62 5.63
C SER A 25 -7.63 11.35 5.13
N ARG A 26 -7.84 10.35 4.27
CA ARG A 26 -9.16 9.94 3.75
C ARG A 26 -9.22 8.44 3.51
N SER A 27 -9.91 7.73 4.40
CA SER A 27 -10.42 6.39 4.10
C SER A 27 -11.51 5.98 5.10
N ALA A 28 -12.77 5.97 4.66
CA ALA A 28 -13.82 5.18 5.29
C ALA A 28 -13.67 3.76 4.76
N ARG A 29 -12.86 2.94 5.43
CA ARG A 29 -12.55 1.59 4.92
C ARG A 29 -12.95 0.49 5.86
N LYS A 30 -13.24 -0.65 5.24
CA LYS A 30 -13.63 -1.90 5.86
C LYS A 30 -12.49 -2.39 6.77
N GLU A 31 -12.88 -3.09 7.83
CA GLU A 31 -11.96 -3.80 8.72
C GLU A 31 -10.95 -4.63 7.92
N GLY A 32 -9.69 -4.63 8.36
CA GLY A 32 -8.61 -5.35 7.69
C GLY A 32 -7.96 -4.63 6.49
N THR A 33 -8.31 -3.37 6.23
CA THR A 33 -7.58 -2.54 5.24
C THR A 33 -6.58 -1.61 5.93
N LEU A 34 -5.34 -1.59 5.45
CA LEU A 34 -4.31 -0.64 5.86
C LEU A 34 -3.99 0.29 4.68
N GLU A 35 -4.03 1.59 4.95
CA GLU A 35 -3.62 2.62 4.00
C GLU A 35 -2.48 3.45 4.57
N ARG A 36 -1.41 3.59 3.80
CA ARG A 36 -0.27 4.41 4.20
C ARG A 36 0.11 5.35 3.08
N CYS A 37 0.48 6.56 3.46
CA CYS A 37 0.89 7.63 2.58
C CYS A 37 2.29 8.09 2.96
N VAL A 38 3.11 8.44 1.98
CA VAL A 38 4.38 9.13 2.21
C VAL A 38 4.48 10.33 1.28
N LYS A 39 5.03 11.43 1.78
CA LYS A 39 5.28 12.62 0.97
C LYS A 39 6.69 12.52 0.36
N ARG A 40 6.77 12.58 -0.96
CA ARG A 40 8.02 12.66 -1.73
C ARG A 40 8.03 13.97 -2.52
N GLY A 41 8.64 15.00 -1.93
CA GLY A 41 8.66 16.35 -2.48
C GLY A 41 7.24 16.92 -2.61
N LYS A 42 6.82 17.23 -3.85
CA LYS A 42 5.48 17.75 -4.16
C LYS A 42 4.43 16.67 -4.35
N LYS A 43 4.82 15.39 -4.34
CA LYS A 43 3.95 14.25 -4.59
C LYS A 43 3.65 13.50 -3.30
N THR A 44 2.47 12.90 -3.22
CA THR A 44 2.08 11.97 -2.18
C THR A 44 1.93 10.58 -2.80
N LEU A 45 2.74 9.64 -2.36
CA LEU A 45 2.60 8.24 -2.71
C LEU A 45 1.66 7.59 -1.69
N LYS A 46 0.65 6.88 -2.20
CA LYS A 46 -0.34 6.13 -1.43
C LYS A 46 -0.25 4.65 -1.74
N VAL A 47 -0.27 3.83 -0.71
CA VAL A 47 -0.30 2.37 -0.78
C VAL A 47 -1.48 1.85 0.04
N VAL A 48 -2.18 0.87 -0.51
CA VAL A 48 -3.30 0.20 0.17
C VAL A 48 -3.10 -1.31 0.15
N VAL A 49 -3.12 -1.92 1.32
CA VAL A 49 -3.06 -3.37 1.51
C VAL A 49 -4.27 -3.87 2.29
N VAL A 50 -4.68 -5.10 2.05
CA VAL A 50 -5.81 -5.76 2.74
C VAL A 50 -5.34 -7.09 3.31
N LYS A 51 -5.75 -7.39 4.56
CA LYS A 51 -5.48 -8.68 5.19
C LYS A 51 -6.13 -9.81 4.40
N SER A 52 -5.41 -10.90 4.23
CA SER A 52 -5.89 -12.12 3.59
C SER A 52 -5.13 -13.33 4.14
N VAL A 53 -5.41 -14.51 3.59
CA VAL A 53 -4.76 -15.76 3.94
C VAL A 53 -4.07 -16.31 2.70
N ASN A 54 -2.79 -16.63 2.83
CA ASN A 54 -2.08 -17.43 1.85
C ASN A 54 -2.48 -18.90 2.03
N TYR A 55 -3.39 -19.40 1.18
CA TYR A 55 -3.88 -20.78 1.25
C TYR A 55 -2.80 -21.84 0.98
N THR A 56 -1.69 -21.49 0.33
CA THR A 56 -0.60 -22.44 0.06
C THR A 56 0.21 -22.70 1.33
N LEU A 57 0.42 -21.65 2.14
CA LEU A 57 1.23 -21.70 3.36
C LEU A 57 0.38 -21.78 4.63
N SER A 58 -0.94 -21.63 4.51
CA SER A 58 -1.88 -21.51 5.63
C SER A 58 -1.49 -20.40 6.62
N THR A 59 -0.96 -19.29 6.11
CA THR A 59 -0.51 -18.14 6.92
C THR A 59 -1.23 -16.86 6.53
N ASP A 60 -1.37 -15.94 7.49
CA ASP A 60 -1.84 -14.59 7.21
C ASP A 60 -0.90 -13.87 6.24
N CYS A 61 -1.47 -13.08 5.34
CA CYS A 61 -0.73 -12.25 4.40
C CYS A 61 -1.43 -10.92 4.15
N TRP A 62 -0.68 -9.98 3.58
CA TRP A 62 -1.21 -8.70 3.10
C TRP A 62 -1.22 -8.70 1.59
N ILE A 63 -2.35 -8.35 0.99
CA ILE A 63 -2.50 -8.21 -0.46
C ILE A 63 -2.42 -6.74 -0.81
N LEU A 64 -1.48 -6.38 -1.67
CA LEU A 64 -1.39 -5.05 -2.28
C LEU A 64 -2.54 -4.86 -3.26
N THR A 65 -3.49 -3.97 -2.91
CA THR A 65 -4.71 -3.73 -3.69
C THR A 65 -4.66 -2.43 -4.49
N HIS A 66 -3.91 -1.42 -4.03
CA HIS A 66 -3.77 -0.17 -4.76
C HIS A 66 -2.43 0.54 -4.49
N VAL A 67 -1.86 1.14 -5.54
CA VAL A 67 -0.74 2.08 -5.48
C VAL A 67 -1.06 3.30 -6.34
N GLY A 68 -0.88 4.51 -5.78
CA GLY A 68 -1.18 5.75 -6.49
C GLY A 68 -0.27 6.90 -6.09
N VAL A 69 0.00 7.80 -7.04
CA VAL A 69 0.80 9.02 -6.82
C VAL A 69 -0.10 10.22 -7.08
N PHE A 70 -0.17 11.13 -6.11
CA PHE A 70 -1.00 12.33 -6.11
C PHE A 70 -0.17 13.59 -5.99
#